data_AF-A0ABD6S093-F1
#
_entry.id   AF-A0ABD6S093-F1
#
_cell.length_a   1.000
_cell.length_b   1.000
_cell.length_c   1.000
_cell.angle_alpha   90.00
_cell.angle_beta   90.00
_cell.angle_gamma   90.00
#
_symmetry.space_group_name_H-M   'P 1'
#
loop_
_entity.id
_entity.type
_entity.pdbx_description
1 polymer ?
#
loop_
_entity_poly.entity_id
_entity_poly.type
_entity_poly.pdbx_seq_one_letter_code
_entity_poly.pdbx_strand_id
1 'polypeptide(L)'
;VAIDAEGHESKRTQQTVQMKLEAPTVNMYFTSDQAVTGKATGSKVNLYVNGTIVGDATVAADGTYSIDTSNIAAMKIAGTQFQISTLDPAGNEGPKTTMTVKERLAAPTINDYYPTETFARGTAPGASRVGIYVDGKLVRTATVDPNGSYAIYTGDIVSLQKIGNTFEIAAIDAEGHESEKTKGTVVGFITANEYRLGIDKFVTGKIGLTTTKVKIVVDGVELRQTATSNGTYEIYAEDLIKNASQNVEIVGYDINNKETTRVVVQVK
;
A
#
# COMPACT_ATOMS: atom_id res chain seq x y z
N VAL A 1 23.33 -23.51 -57.73
CA VAL A 1 22.97 -24.58 -58.68
C VAL A 1 24.04 -24.59 -59.74
N ALA A 2 24.65 -25.74 -59.99
CA ALA A 2 25.49 -25.95 -61.16
C ALA A 2 24.66 -26.66 -62.23
N ILE A 3 24.89 -26.34 -63.50
CA ILE A 3 24.30 -27.03 -64.65
C ILE A 3 25.42 -27.81 -65.31
N ASP A 4 25.22 -29.10 -65.56
CA ASP A 4 26.21 -29.91 -66.27
C ASP A 4 26.20 -29.61 -67.79
N ALA A 5 27.15 -30.20 -68.53
CA ALA A 5 27.28 -30.01 -69.96
C ALA A 5 26.08 -30.52 -70.79
N GLU A 6 25.17 -31.29 -70.16
CA GLU A 6 23.98 -31.88 -70.75
C GLU A 6 22.70 -31.11 -70.37
N GLY A 7 22.83 -30.05 -69.55
CA GLY A 7 21.73 -29.18 -69.17
C GLY A 7 20.98 -29.61 -67.89
N HIS A 8 21.48 -30.58 -67.13
CA HIS A 8 20.84 -31.00 -65.88
C HIS A 8 21.25 -30.10 -64.70
N GLU A 9 20.26 -29.60 -63.97
CA GLU A 9 20.49 -28.84 -62.74
C GLU A 9 20.86 -29.76 -61.58
N SER A 10 21.94 -29.42 -60.86
CA SER A 10 22.25 -30.01 -59.55
C SER A 10 21.07 -29.82 -58.58
N LYS A 11 20.79 -30.81 -57.70
CA LYS A 11 19.79 -30.66 -56.63
C LYS A 11 20.01 -29.37 -55.84
N ARG A 12 18.96 -28.60 -55.63
CA ARG A 12 18.99 -27.40 -54.79
C ARG A 12 19.23 -27.81 -53.34
N THR A 13 20.33 -27.38 -52.75
CA THR A 13 20.49 -27.35 -51.29
C THR A 13 19.75 -26.13 -50.77
N GLN A 14 18.62 -26.31 -50.11
CA GLN A 14 17.99 -25.23 -49.33
C GLN A 14 18.71 -25.16 -47.98
N GLN A 15 19.42 -24.07 -47.74
CA GLN A 15 19.90 -23.73 -46.40
C GLN A 15 18.77 -22.94 -45.73
N THR A 16 18.05 -23.56 -44.81
CA THR A 16 17.10 -22.84 -43.96
C THR A 16 17.88 -21.95 -43.00
N VAL A 17 17.66 -20.64 -43.09
CA VAL A 17 18.14 -19.71 -42.07
C VAL A 17 17.30 -19.97 -40.82
N GLN A 18 17.89 -20.60 -39.81
CA GLN A 18 17.24 -20.76 -38.51
C GLN A 18 17.04 -19.38 -37.88
N MET A 19 15.82 -19.13 -37.41
CA MET A 19 15.52 -17.94 -36.63
C MET A 19 16.37 -17.98 -35.36
N LYS A 20 17.23 -16.98 -35.16
CA LYS A 20 17.96 -16.84 -33.91
C LYS A 20 16.98 -16.37 -32.84
N LEU A 21 16.66 -17.25 -31.90
CA LEU A 21 15.81 -16.93 -30.76
C LEU A 21 16.64 -16.28 -29.65
N GLU A 22 16.10 -15.22 -29.06
CA GLU A 22 16.64 -14.59 -27.85
C GLU A 22 15.88 -15.06 -26.62
N ALA A 23 16.49 -14.97 -25.44
CA ALA A 23 15.83 -15.36 -24.20
C ALA A 23 14.62 -14.45 -23.95
N PRO A 24 13.46 -14.99 -23.57
CA PRO A 24 12.25 -14.19 -23.37
C PRO A 24 12.42 -13.28 -22.15
N THR A 25 11.89 -12.06 -22.20
CA THR A 25 11.76 -11.23 -21.00
C THR A 25 10.52 -11.68 -20.24
N VAL A 26 10.63 -11.87 -18.93
CA VAL A 26 9.53 -12.32 -18.08
C VAL A 26 9.22 -11.22 -17.07
N ASN A 27 7.95 -10.82 -16.94
CA ASN A 27 7.52 -9.91 -15.89
C ASN A 27 7.60 -10.61 -14.53
N MET A 28 7.67 -9.83 -13.44
CA MET A 28 7.58 -10.43 -12.10
C MET A 28 6.29 -11.23 -11.95
N TYR A 29 6.40 -12.34 -11.24
CA TYR A 29 5.29 -13.26 -11.03
C TYR A 29 5.12 -13.52 -9.54
N PHE A 30 3.91 -13.26 -9.05
CA PHE A 30 3.52 -13.41 -7.66
C PHE A 30 2.56 -14.59 -7.47
N THR A 31 2.49 -15.15 -6.27
CA THR A 31 1.56 -16.24 -5.92
C THR A 31 0.08 -15.90 -6.16
N SER A 32 -0.27 -14.62 -6.18
CA SER A 32 -1.61 -14.11 -6.52
C SER A 32 -1.91 -14.07 -8.02
N ASP A 33 -0.88 -14.09 -8.87
CA ASP A 33 -1.04 -13.94 -10.31
C ASP A 33 -1.64 -15.22 -10.91
N GLN A 34 -2.36 -15.03 -12.02
CA GLN A 34 -3.00 -16.13 -12.76
C GLN A 34 -2.35 -16.37 -14.12
N ALA A 35 -1.33 -15.59 -14.49
CA ALA A 35 -0.60 -15.79 -15.72
C ALA A 35 0.84 -15.31 -15.63
N VAL A 36 1.75 -16.01 -16.30
CA VAL A 36 3.10 -15.51 -16.58
C VAL A 36 3.05 -14.69 -17.86
N THR A 37 3.49 -13.44 -17.79
CA THR A 37 3.51 -12.51 -18.93
C THR A 37 4.92 -12.07 -19.25
N GLY A 38 5.12 -11.61 -20.49
CA GLY A 38 6.43 -11.15 -20.92
C GLY A 38 6.47 -10.83 -22.41
N LYS A 39 7.70 -10.77 -22.95
CA LYS A 39 7.97 -10.60 -24.38
C LYS A 39 8.93 -11.66 -24.88
N ALA A 40 8.74 -12.07 -26.11
CA ALA A 40 9.44 -13.15 -26.76
C ALA A 40 9.57 -12.90 -28.26
N THR A 41 10.63 -13.43 -28.86
CA THR A 41 10.69 -13.64 -30.31
C THR A 41 10.35 -15.10 -30.60
N GLY A 42 9.60 -15.37 -31.67
CA GLY A 42 9.23 -16.74 -32.05
C GLY A 42 7.73 -16.90 -32.21
N SER A 43 7.25 -18.15 -32.21
CA SER A 43 5.84 -18.50 -32.41
C SER A 43 5.14 -18.90 -31.11
N LYS A 44 5.87 -19.51 -30.17
CA LYS A 44 5.35 -20.02 -28.90
C LYS A 44 6.34 -19.82 -27.76
N VAL A 45 5.84 -19.93 -26.54
CA VAL A 45 6.61 -20.02 -25.31
C VAL A 45 6.19 -21.24 -24.50
N ASN A 46 7.15 -21.87 -23.82
CA ASN A 46 6.92 -22.93 -22.86
C ASN A 46 7.30 -22.47 -21.45
N LEU A 47 6.49 -22.81 -20.46
CA LEU A 47 6.75 -22.65 -19.03
C LEU A 47 7.24 -23.97 -18.45
N TYR A 48 8.39 -23.94 -17.79
CA TYR A 48 9.00 -25.09 -17.12
C TYR A 48 9.01 -24.90 -15.61
N VAL A 49 8.67 -25.95 -14.88
CA VAL A 49 8.92 -26.07 -13.44
C VAL A 49 9.66 -27.39 -13.22
N ASN A 50 10.78 -27.36 -12.49
CA ASN A 50 11.65 -28.53 -12.28
C ASN A 50 12.07 -29.24 -13.59
N GLY A 51 12.27 -28.47 -14.67
CA GLY A 51 12.66 -29.00 -15.99
C GLY A 51 11.51 -29.59 -16.83
N THR A 52 10.30 -29.70 -16.29
CA THR A 52 9.12 -30.22 -17.00
C THR A 52 8.26 -29.08 -17.52
N ILE A 53 7.75 -29.20 -18.75
CA ILE A 53 6.78 -28.25 -19.31
C ILE A 53 5.45 -28.39 -18.57
N VAL A 54 4.97 -27.29 -18.00
CA VAL A 54 3.71 -27.25 -17.24
C VAL A 54 2.68 -26.28 -17.84
N GLY A 55 3.07 -25.52 -18.87
CA GLY A 55 2.17 -24.66 -19.64
C GLY A 55 2.85 -24.13 -20.90
N ASP A 56 2.05 -23.65 -21.84
CA ASP A 56 2.52 -22.98 -23.06
C ASP A 56 1.59 -21.83 -23.45
N ALA A 57 2.08 -20.94 -24.31
CA ALA A 57 1.28 -19.92 -24.97
C ALA A 57 1.84 -19.58 -26.35
N THR A 58 1.01 -18.98 -27.19
CA THR A 58 1.49 -18.37 -28.44
C THR A 58 2.08 -16.99 -28.18
N VAL A 59 3.06 -16.60 -29.01
CA VAL A 59 3.59 -15.24 -29.01
C VAL A 59 2.73 -14.40 -29.98
N ALA A 60 2.15 -13.32 -29.48
CA ALA A 60 1.35 -12.40 -30.27
C ALA A 60 2.22 -11.63 -31.28
N ALA A 61 1.58 -11.02 -32.28
CA ALA A 61 2.29 -10.28 -33.33
C ALA A 61 3.12 -9.09 -32.81
N ASP A 62 2.78 -8.54 -31.65
CA ASP A 62 3.53 -7.48 -30.96
C ASP A 62 4.67 -8.01 -30.07
N GLY A 63 4.90 -9.32 -30.09
CA GLY A 63 5.92 -10.02 -29.31
C GLY A 63 5.53 -10.32 -27.87
N THR A 64 4.30 -10.03 -27.44
CA THR A 64 3.84 -10.34 -26.07
C THR A 64 3.35 -11.79 -25.95
N TYR A 65 3.38 -12.33 -24.74
CA TYR A 65 2.77 -13.63 -24.43
C TYR A 65 2.13 -13.63 -23.04
N SER A 66 1.19 -14.56 -22.82
CA SER A 66 0.53 -14.79 -21.53
C SER A 66 0.22 -16.28 -21.36
N ILE A 67 0.88 -16.94 -20.40
CA ILE A 67 0.67 -18.36 -20.06
C ILE A 67 -0.22 -18.43 -18.82
N ASP A 68 -1.41 -19.00 -18.93
CA ASP A 68 -2.33 -19.22 -17.80
C ASP A 68 -1.72 -20.21 -16.80
N THR A 69 -1.62 -19.80 -15.54
CA THR A 69 -1.05 -20.57 -14.43
C THR A 69 -2.07 -20.93 -13.35
N SER A 70 -3.36 -20.61 -13.56
CA SER A 70 -4.43 -20.76 -12.56
C SER A 70 -4.53 -22.19 -11.99
N ASN A 71 -4.18 -23.19 -12.80
CA ASN A 71 -4.23 -24.61 -12.46
C ASN A 71 -2.85 -25.25 -12.22
N ILE A 72 -1.76 -24.46 -12.18
CA ILE A 72 -0.40 -24.96 -11.95
C ILE A 72 -0.05 -24.75 -10.49
N ALA A 73 -0.25 -25.78 -9.66
CA ALA A 73 -0.10 -25.68 -8.19
C ALA A 73 1.27 -25.15 -7.74
N ALA A 74 2.36 -25.53 -8.43
CA ALA A 74 3.70 -25.05 -8.11
C ALA A 74 3.85 -23.53 -8.27
N MET A 75 3.09 -22.91 -9.19
CA MET A 75 3.08 -21.46 -9.38
C MET A 75 2.33 -20.71 -8.26
N LYS A 76 1.73 -21.42 -7.29
CA LYS A 76 1.11 -20.82 -6.09
C LYS A 76 2.02 -20.85 -4.87
N ILE A 77 3.25 -21.38 -5.01
CA ILE A 77 4.19 -21.57 -3.91
C ILE A 77 5.35 -20.59 -4.07
N ALA A 78 5.48 -19.64 -3.15
CA ALA A 78 6.58 -18.70 -3.11
C ALA A 78 7.94 -19.41 -3.00
N GLY A 79 8.96 -18.88 -3.69
CA GLY A 79 10.29 -19.49 -3.78
C GLY A 79 10.43 -20.55 -4.88
N THR A 80 9.33 -21.00 -5.50
CA THR A 80 9.39 -21.92 -6.64
C THR A 80 10.16 -21.29 -7.80
N GLN A 81 11.20 -21.95 -8.29
CA GLN A 81 11.86 -21.55 -9.53
C GLN A 81 11.11 -22.07 -10.75
N PHE A 82 10.97 -21.21 -11.75
CA PHE A 82 10.39 -21.54 -13.04
C PHE A 82 11.21 -20.94 -14.18
N GLN A 83 11.04 -21.47 -15.38
CA GLN A 83 11.76 -21.00 -16.57
C GLN A 83 10.82 -20.80 -17.75
N ILE A 84 11.07 -19.78 -18.58
CA ILE A 84 10.39 -19.58 -19.86
C ILE A 84 11.40 -19.73 -21.00
N SER A 85 11.06 -20.46 -22.06
CA SER A 85 11.77 -20.44 -23.35
C SER A 85 10.81 -20.18 -24.50
N THR A 86 11.35 -19.67 -25.60
CA THR A 86 10.62 -19.44 -26.85
C THR A 86 10.88 -20.58 -27.84
N LEU A 87 9.94 -20.82 -28.76
CA LEU A 87 10.08 -21.75 -29.87
C LEU A 87 9.91 -21.03 -31.21
N ASP A 88 10.75 -21.37 -32.19
CA ASP A 88 10.57 -20.92 -33.57
C ASP A 88 9.40 -21.65 -34.25
N PRO A 89 8.97 -21.25 -35.46
CA PRO A 89 7.89 -21.94 -36.17
C PRO A 89 8.17 -23.42 -36.52
N ALA A 90 9.44 -23.85 -36.49
CA ALA A 90 9.85 -25.22 -36.72
C ALA A 90 9.91 -26.06 -35.42
N GLY A 91 9.62 -25.45 -34.26
CA GLY A 91 9.64 -26.10 -32.96
C GLY A 91 11.02 -26.17 -32.31
N ASN A 92 12.03 -25.47 -32.82
CA ASN A 92 13.34 -25.39 -32.18
C ASN A 92 13.24 -24.48 -30.95
N GLU A 93 13.74 -24.96 -29.81
CA GLU A 93 13.72 -24.23 -28.53
C GLU A 93 14.91 -23.27 -28.41
N GLY A 94 14.64 -22.06 -27.93
CA GLY A 94 15.63 -21.03 -27.64
C GLY A 94 16.18 -21.08 -26.21
N PRO A 95 17.03 -20.12 -25.84
CA PRO A 95 17.53 -19.99 -24.47
C PRO A 95 16.41 -19.72 -23.45
N LYS A 96 16.67 -20.07 -22.19
CA LYS A 96 15.71 -19.98 -21.07
C LYS A 96 15.97 -18.76 -20.19
N THR A 97 14.89 -18.15 -19.72
CA THR A 97 14.91 -17.15 -18.63
C THR A 97 14.40 -17.80 -17.35
N THR A 98 15.20 -17.74 -16.29
CA THR A 98 14.83 -18.29 -14.96
C THR A 98 14.26 -17.19 -14.07
N MET A 99 13.17 -17.50 -13.37
CA MET A 99 12.49 -16.64 -12.43
C MET A 99 12.12 -17.40 -11.16
N THR A 100 11.72 -16.67 -10.13
CA THR A 100 11.24 -17.22 -8.87
C THR A 100 9.87 -16.64 -8.57
N VAL A 101 8.92 -17.50 -8.19
CA VAL A 101 7.60 -17.08 -7.71
C VAL A 101 7.78 -16.29 -6.41
N LYS A 102 7.27 -15.06 -6.37
CA LYS A 102 7.36 -14.19 -5.19
C LYS A 102 6.02 -14.10 -4.46
N GLU A 103 6.04 -13.67 -3.21
CA GLU A 103 4.84 -13.13 -2.58
C GLU A 103 4.76 -11.63 -2.81
N ARG A 104 3.54 -11.12 -2.95
CA ARG A 104 3.35 -9.68 -3.06
C ARG A 104 3.57 -9.07 -1.69
N LEU A 105 4.35 -7.99 -1.63
CA LEU A 105 4.56 -7.28 -0.39
C LEU A 105 3.22 -6.74 0.12
N ALA A 106 2.88 -7.06 1.37
CA ALA A 106 1.64 -6.61 1.98
C ALA A 106 1.65 -5.09 2.15
N ALA A 107 0.47 -4.46 2.02
CA ALA A 107 0.31 -3.05 2.35
C ALA A 107 0.64 -2.83 3.85
N PRO A 108 1.29 -1.72 4.21
CA PRO A 108 1.62 -1.43 5.60
C PRO A 108 0.35 -1.10 6.40
N THR A 109 0.40 -1.19 7.72
CA THR A 109 -0.60 -0.56 8.60
C THR A 109 -0.16 0.85 8.94
N ILE A 110 -1.10 1.74 9.26
CA ILE A 110 -0.82 3.10 9.74
C ILE A 110 -1.59 3.27 11.05
N ASN A 111 -0.91 3.63 12.13
CA ASN A 111 -1.54 4.00 13.40
C ASN A 111 -2.29 5.32 13.25
N ASP A 112 -3.24 5.60 14.14
CA ASP A 112 -3.87 6.93 14.21
C ASP A 112 -2.80 8.02 14.25
N TYR A 113 -2.98 9.02 13.38
CA TYR A 113 -2.00 10.09 13.20
C TYR A 113 -2.62 11.43 13.56
N TYR A 114 -1.99 12.14 14.48
CA TYR A 114 -2.48 13.42 15.00
C TYR A 114 -1.60 14.60 14.55
N PRO A 115 -2.16 15.82 14.40
CA PRO A 115 -1.41 17.01 13.96
C PRO A 115 -0.19 17.36 14.81
N THR A 116 -0.16 16.92 16.08
CA THR A 116 0.93 17.18 17.02
C THR A 116 2.06 16.16 16.93
N GLU A 117 1.87 15.08 16.17
CA GLU A 117 2.91 14.08 15.98
C GLU A 117 3.93 14.53 14.92
N THR A 118 5.18 14.14 15.14
CA THR A 118 6.28 14.38 14.20
C THR A 118 6.69 13.13 13.43
N PHE A 119 6.02 11.99 13.68
CA PHE A 119 6.26 10.74 12.98
C PHE A 119 4.94 10.01 12.74
N ALA A 120 4.74 9.51 11.53
CA ALA A 120 3.74 8.47 11.27
C ALA A 120 4.35 7.10 11.60
N ARG A 121 3.56 6.25 12.26
CA ARG A 121 3.98 4.92 12.72
C ARG A 121 3.03 3.84 12.24
N GLY A 122 3.51 2.61 12.22
CA GLY A 122 2.73 1.45 11.85
C GLY A 122 3.63 0.22 11.71
N THR A 123 3.15 -0.76 10.96
CA THR A 123 3.89 -1.99 10.65
C THR A 123 3.94 -2.27 9.15
N ALA A 124 5.03 -2.85 8.67
CA ALA A 124 5.24 -3.28 7.30
C ALA A 124 6.06 -4.59 7.26
N PRO A 125 5.48 -5.74 7.68
CA PRO A 125 6.23 -7.01 7.72
C PRO A 125 6.79 -7.40 6.35
N GLY A 126 8.05 -7.86 6.33
CA GLY A 126 8.75 -8.26 5.10
C GLY A 126 9.31 -7.11 4.26
N ALA A 127 9.03 -5.85 4.64
CA ALA A 127 9.57 -4.68 3.97
C ALA A 127 10.95 -4.31 4.52
N SER A 128 11.81 -3.76 3.66
CA SER A 128 13.08 -3.15 4.08
C SER A 128 12.91 -1.67 4.44
N ARG A 129 11.99 -0.99 3.75
CA ARG A 129 11.68 0.43 3.93
C ARG A 129 10.18 0.66 3.78
N VAL A 130 9.73 1.84 4.20
CA VAL A 130 8.43 2.42 3.82
C VAL A 130 8.65 3.74 3.10
N GLY A 131 7.74 4.11 2.20
CA GLY A 131 7.66 5.42 1.57
C GLY A 131 6.38 6.13 1.97
N ILE A 132 6.46 7.41 2.36
CA ILE A 132 5.29 8.27 2.58
C ILE A 132 5.03 9.13 1.35
N TYR A 133 3.77 9.17 0.93
CA TYR A 133 3.29 9.92 -0.22
C TYR A 133 2.27 10.96 0.23
N VAL A 134 2.36 12.14 -0.36
CA VAL A 134 1.38 13.22 -0.20
C VAL A 134 0.99 13.66 -1.61
N ASP A 135 -0.32 13.73 -1.87
CA ASP A 135 -0.87 14.02 -3.21
C ASP A 135 -0.29 13.10 -4.30
N GLY A 136 -0.13 11.81 -3.96
CA GLY A 136 0.42 10.77 -4.84
C GLY A 136 1.93 10.83 -5.08
N LYS A 137 2.64 11.83 -4.55
CA LYS A 137 4.09 12.00 -4.73
C LYS A 137 4.86 11.47 -3.53
N LEU A 138 5.91 10.69 -3.78
CA LEU A 138 6.83 10.22 -2.75
C LEU A 138 7.53 11.44 -2.12
N VAL A 139 7.37 11.60 -0.81
CA VAL A 139 8.00 12.68 -0.03
C VAL A 139 9.30 12.20 0.61
N ARG A 140 9.27 11.01 1.23
CA ARG A 140 10.42 10.45 1.96
C ARG A 140 10.27 8.95 2.14
N THR A 141 11.39 8.28 2.43
CA THR A 141 11.41 6.90 2.88
C THR A 141 12.04 6.77 4.28
N ALA A 142 11.69 5.70 5.00
CA ALA A 142 12.26 5.32 6.29
C ALA A 142 12.53 3.81 6.31
N THR A 143 13.48 3.36 7.12
CA THR A 143 13.75 1.93 7.31
C THR A 143 12.65 1.28 8.14
N VAL A 144 12.45 -0.01 7.91
CA VAL A 144 11.57 -0.86 8.73
C VAL A 144 12.43 -1.69 9.66
N ASP A 145 12.06 -1.75 10.93
CA ASP A 145 12.76 -2.54 11.94
C ASP A 145 12.54 -4.05 11.72
N PRO A 146 13.42 -4.94 12.22
CA PRO A 146 13.27 -6.39 12.04
C PRO A 146 11.96 -7.00 12.55
N ASN A 147 11.30 -6.35 13.51
CA ASN A 147 9.98 -6.73 14.01
C ASN A 147 8.82 -6.23 13.11
N GLY A 148 9.13 -5.57 11.99
CA GLY A 148 8.19 -4.98 11.07
C GLY A 148 7.68 -3.59 11.47
N SER A 149 8.08 -3.00 12.60
CA SER A 149 7.65 -1.64 12.94
C SER A 149 8.38 -0.57 12.13
N TYR A 150 7.73 0.56 11.90
CA TYR A 150 8.39 1.73 11.31
C TYR A 150 7.97 3.02 12.00
N ALA A 151 8.83 4.03 11.88
CA ALA A 151 8.51 5.42 12.18
C ALA A 151 9.09 6.31 11.08
N ILE A 152 8.23 7.02 10.35
CA ILE A 152 8.63 7.92 9.26
C ILE A 152 8.38 9.37 9.67
N TYR A 153 9.41 10.21 9.56
CA TYR A 153 9.35 11.60 10.00
C TYR A 153 8.42 12.45 9.12
N THR A 154 7.48 13.13 9.77
CA THR A 154 6.42 13.95 9.16
C THR A 154 6.39 15.39 9.68
N GLY A 155 7.26 15.77 10.62
CA GLY A 155 7.18 17.05 11.32
C GLY A 155 7.32 18.30 10.43
N ASP A 156 7.96 18.17 9.27
CA ASP A 156 8.12 19.21 8.23
C ASP A 156 7.01 19.20 7.17
N ILE A 157 6.10 18.21 7.19
CA ILE A 157 5.03 18.06 6.22
C ILE A 157 3.80 18.87 6.69
N VAL A 158 3.76 20.15 6.31
CA VAL A 158 2.74 21.12 6.74
C VAL A 158 1.29 20.65 6.49
N SER A 159 1.03 19.91 5.42
CA SER A 159 -0.31 19.36 5.16
C SER A 159 -0.76 18.39 6.25
N LEU A 160 0.15 17.69 6.92
CA LEU A 160 -0.17 16.74 7.98
C LEU A 160 -0.41 17.40 9.34
N GLN A 161 -0.26 18.73 9.43
CA GLN A 161 -0.66 19.51 10.60
C GLN A 161 -2.13 19.94 10.55
N LYS A 162 -2.86 19.58 9.49
CA LYS A 162 -4.26 19.94 9.27
C LYS A 162 -5.13 18.70 9.35
N ILE A 163 -6.08 18.68 10.28
CA ILE A 163 -7.05 17.59 10.45
C ILE A 163 -7.86 17.40 9.16
N GLY A 164 -8.14 16.14 8.82
CA GLY A 164 -8.87 15.73 7.62
C GLY A 164 -7.99 15.58 6.38
N ASN A 165 -6.77 16.13 6.36
CA ASN A 165 -5.83 15.87 5.27
C ASN A 165 -5.38 14.42 5.29
N THR A 166 -5.02 13.92 4.11
CA THR A 166 -4.67 12.51 3.91
C THR A 166 -3.26 12.36 3.38
N PHE A 167 -2.67 11.21 3.67
CA PHE A 167 -1.39 10.75 3.14
C PHE A 167 -1.46 9.26 2.87
N GLU A 168 -0.44 8.73 2.21
CA GLU A 168 -0.35 7.31 1.95
C GLU A 168 1.02 6.78 2.36
N ILE A 169 1.09 5.52 2.77
CA ILE A 169 2.35 4.83 3.02
C ILE A 169 2.36 3.53 2.22
N ALA A 170 3.44 3.27 1.48
CA ALA A 170 3.73 1.99 0.85
C ALA A 170 4.89 1.30 1.57
N ALA A 171 4.84 -0.02 1.64
CA ALA A 171 5.98 -0.85 2.00
C ALA A 171 6.88 -1.03 0.77
N ILE A 172 8.20 -1.14 0.98
CA ILE A 172 9.21 -1.27 -0.08
C ILE A 172 10.14 -2.43 0.30
N ASP A 173 10.28 -3.41 -0.59
CA ASP A 173 11.21 -4.55 -0.39
C ASP A 173 12.69 -4.16 -0.59
N ALA A 174 13.60 -5.12 -0.45
CA ALA A 174 15.04 -4.87 -0.59
C ALA A 174 15.44 -4.51 -2.03
N GLU A 175 14.66 -4.97 -3.00
CA GLU A 175 14.86 -4.72 -4.43
C GLU A 175 14.20 -3.43 -4.91
N GLY A 176 13.40 -2.77 -4.07
CA GLY A 176 12.75 -1.49 -4.35
C GLY A 176 11.32 -1.60 -4.90
N HIS A 177 10.68 -2.76 -4.84
CA HIS A 177 9.28 -2.92 -5.26
C HIS A 177 8.33 -2.44 -4.17
N GLU A 178 7.30 -1.71 -4.58
CA GLU A 178 6.27 -1.19 -3.68
C GLU A 178 5.12 -2.18 -3.50
N SER A 179 4.57 -2.22 -2.28
CA SER A 179 3.25 -2.77 -2.00
C SER A 179 2.13 -1.86 -2.54
N GLU A 180 0.89 -2.31 -2.39
CA GLU A 180 -0.24 -1.38 -2.38
C GLU A 180 -0.07 -0.34 -1.25
N LYS A 181 -0.64 0.84 -1.46
CA LYS A 181 -0.57 1.96 -0.52
C LYS A 181 -1.69 1.89 0.51
N THR A 182 -1.35 2.18 1.76
CA THR A 182 -2.33 2.38 2.83
C THR A 182 -2.57 3.87 3.02
N LYS A 183 -3.84 4.27 3.07
CA LYS A 183 -4.24 5.67 3.26
C LYS A 183 -4.37 6.00 4.74
N GLY A 184 -3.61 6.99 5.20
CA GLY A 184 -3.74 7.63 6.50
C GLY A 184 -4.56 8.92 6.41
N THR A 185 -5.26 9.27 7.48
CA THR A 185 -5.96 10.55 7.64
C THR A 185 -5.47 11.20 8.93
N VAL A 186 -5.20 12.50 8.88
CA VAL A 186 -4.90 13.28 10.08
C VAL A 186 -6.18 13.40 10.90
N VAL A 187 -6.22 12.75 12.06
CA VAL A 187 -7.40 12.72 12.93
C VAL A 187 -7.31 13.78 14.02
N GLY A 188 -8.47 14.28 14.44
CA GLY A 188 -8.57 15.13 15.63
C GLY A 188 -8.53 14.29 16.89
N PHE A 189 -8.05 14.86 17.98
CA PHE A 189 -8.20 14.29 19.32
C PHE A 189 -8.93 15.27 20.23
N ILE A 190 -9.59 14.73 21.25
CA ILE A 190 -10.10 15.50 22.38
C ILE A 190 -9.92 14.67 23.64
N THR A 191 -9.56 15.34 24.73
CA THR A 191 -9.41 14.76 26.06
C THR A 191 -10.17 15.64 27.03
N ALA A 192 -10.70 15.07 28.10
CA ALA A 192 -11.26 15.81 29.22
C ALA A 192 -10.52 15.40 30.50
N ASN A 193 -10.11 16.39 31.28
CA ASN A 193 -9.65 16.16 32.64
C ASN A 193 -10.84 15.72 33.50
N GLU A 194 -10.54 14.96 34.56
CA GLU A 194 -11.54 14.61 35.57
C GLU A 194 -12.14 15.87 36.19
N TYR A 195 -13.46 15.87 36.41
CA TYR A 195 -14.21 16.96 37.01
C TYR A 195 -14.65 16.58 38.42
N ARG A 196 -14.17 17.31 39.43
CA ARG A 196 -14.49 17.09 40.85
C ARG A 196 -15.68 17.93 41.27
N LEU A 197 -16.80 17.28 41.57
CA LEU A 197 -18.07 17.91 41.91
C LEU A 197 -17.92 18.79 43.16
N GLY A 198 -18.39 20.03 43.08
CA GLY A 198 -18.33 21.01 44.17
C GLY A 198 -16.94 21.61 44.42
N ILE A 199 -15.93 21.23 43.63
CA ILE A 199 -14.56 21.77 43.71
C ILE A 199 -14.22 22.49 42.41
N ASP A 200 -14.35 21.79 41.29
CA ASP A 200 -14.00 22.34 39.98
C ASP A 200 -15.14 23.19 39.44
N LYS A 201 -14.79 24.34 38.86
CA LYS A 201 -15.75 25.24 38.22
C LYS A 201 -15.91 25.00 36.72
N PHE A 202 -14.90 24.37 36.13
CA PHE A 202 -14.77 24.20 34.69
C PHE A 202 -14.40 22.76 34.35
N VAL A 203 -14.94 22.26 33.25
CA VAL A 203 -14.35 21.11 32.56
C VAL A 203 -13.23 21.63 31.67
N THR A 204 -12.04 21.04 31.82
CA THR A 204 -10.85 21.41 31.04
C THR A 204 -10.35 20.21 30.24
N GLY A 205 -9.56 20.46 29.20
CA GLY A 205 -8.97 19.39 28.42
C GLY A 205 -8.07 19.88 27.29
N LYS A 206 -7.43 18.93 26.60
CA LYS A 206 -6.67 19.17 25.38
C LYS A 206 -7.47 18.75 24.16
N ILE A 207 -7.25 19.44 23.04
CA ILE A 207 -7.98 19.22 21.80
C ILE A 207 -7.12 19.56 20.58
N GLY A 208 -7.38 18.90 19.45
CA GLY A 208 -6.72 19.19 18.18
C GLY A 208 -6.90 20.64 17.72
N LEU A 209 -5.87 21.20 17.10
CA LEU A 209 -5.79 22.64 16.77
C LEU A 209 -6.81 23.15 15.74
N THR A 210 -7.49 22.26 15.00
CA THR A 210 -8.50 22.69 14.01
C THR A 210 -9.91 22.70 14.57
N THR A 211 -10.13 22.16 15.78
CA THR A 211 -11.41 22.28 16.46
C THR A 211 -11.48 23.69 17.04
N THR A 212 -12.49 24.47 16.65
CA THR A 212 -12.56 25.91 16.99
C THR A 212 -13.38 26.20 18.23
N LYS A 213 -14.24 25.25 18.62
CA LYS A 213 -15.06 25.34 19.81
C LYS A 213 -15.43 23.96 20.34
N VAL A 214 -15.78 23.92 21.62
CA VAL A 214 -16.37 22.74 22.25
C VAL A 214 -17.74 23.08 22.82
N LYS A 215 -18.60 22.07 22.91
CA LYS A 215 -19.85 22.12 23.66
C LYS A 215 -19.83 21.10 24.78
N ILE A 216 -20.41 21.45 25.92
CA ILE A 216 -20.72 20.50 26.98
C ILE A 216 -22.15 19.96 26.78
N VAL A 217 -22.25 18.65 26.78
CA VAL A 217 -23.49 17.89 26.72
C VAL A 217 -23.66 17.18 28.06
N VAL A 218 -24.83 17.34 28.68
CA VAL A 218 -25.15 16.66 29.93
C VAL A 218 -26.45 15.91 29.73
N ASP A 219 -26.42 14.60 29.95
CA ASP A 219 -27.56 13.69 29.77
C ASP A 219 -28.20 13.81 28.37
N GLY A 220 -27.35 14.02 27.35
CA GLY A 220 -27.75 14.17 25.95
C GLY A 220 -28.17 15.58 25.52
N VAL A 221 -28.18 16.55 26.44
CA VAL A 221 -28.57 17.95 26.15
C VAL A 221 -27.34 18.83 26.00
N GLU A 222 -27.19 19.52 24.86
CA GLU A 222 -26.19 20.57 24.68
C GLU A 222 -26.54 21.79 25.55
N LEU A 223 -25.67 22.18 26.48
CA LEU A 223 -25.96 23.25 27.46
C LEU A 223 -25.14 24.52 27.26
N ARG A 224 -23.84 24.38 26.95
CA ARG A 224 -22.93 25.51 26.83
C ARG A 224 -21.86 25.23 25.78
N GLN A 225 -21.31 26.31 25.22
CA GLN A 225 -20.17 26.24 24.32
C GLN A 225 -19.09 27.24 24.72
N THR A 226 -17.84 26.95 24.34
CA THR A 226 -16.69 27.85 24.49
C THR A 226 -15.76 27.68 23.30
N ALA A 227 -15.00 28.72 22.95
CA ALA A 227 -13.95 28.61 21.94
C ALA A 227 -12.76 27.80 22.47
N THR A 228 -12.05 27.11 21.59
CA THR A 228 -10.76 26.51 21.92
C THR A 228 -9.66 27.56 21.79
N SER A 229 -8.57 27.36 22.52
CA SER A 229 -7.37 28.21 22.42
C SER A 229 -6.12 27.38 22.64
N ASN A 230 -5.15 27.50 21.72
CA ASN A 230 -3.84 26.85 21.79
C ASN A 230 -3.89 25.35 22.12
N GLY A 231 -4.85 24.62 21.53
CA GLY A 231 -4.99 23.16 21.73
C GLY A 231 -5.58 22.77 23.08
N THR A 232 -6.23 23.72 23.77
CA THR A 232 -6.92 23.50 25.04
C THR A 232 -8.31 24.12 25.01
N TYR A 233 -9.13 23.72 25.98
CA TYR A 233 -10.41 24.36 26.25
C TYR A 233 -10.68 24.39 27.76
N GLU A 234 -11.51 25.35 28.15
CA GLU A 234 -12.07 25.46 29.50
C GLU A 234 -13.53 25.91 29.37
N ILE A 235 -14.47 25.09 29.85
CA ILE A 235 -15.90 25.37 29.79
C ILE A 235 -16.48 25.35 31.19
N TYR A 236 -17.13 26.46 31.59
CA TYR A 236 -17.76 26.56 32.90
C TYR A 236 -18.81 25.45 33.03
N ALA A 237 -18.89 24.80 34.18
CA ALA A 237 -19.73 23.61 34.37
C ALA A 237 -20.32 23.47 35.78
N GLU A 238 -19.93 24.32 36.74
CA GLU A 238 -20.42 24.30 38.14
C GLU A 238 -21.95 24.33 38.22
N ASP A 239 -22.59 25.10 37.34
CA ASP A 239 -24.03 25.22 37.28
C ASP A 239 -24.71 24.11 36.45
N LEU A 240 -23.96 23.26 35.75
CA LEU A 240 -24.47 22.25 34.81
C LEU A 240 -24.32 20.82 35.34
N ILE A 241 -23.19 20.52 35.99
CA ILE A 241 -22.88 19.20 36.55
C ILE A 241 -23.25 19.21 38.04
N LYS A 242 -24.30 18.46 38.38
CA LYS A 242 -24.96 18.43 39.69
C LYS A 242 -24.71 17.17 40.49
N ASN A 243 -24.41 16.06 39.84
CA ASN A 243 -24.10 14.80 40.50
C ASN A 243 -23.24 13.90 39.60
N ALA A 244 -22.58 12.92 40.21
CA ALA A 244 -21.65 12.02 39.51
C ALA A 244 -22.33 10.99 38.60
N SER A 245 -23.66 10.85 38.63
CA SER A 245 -24.38 9.92 37.75
C SER A 245 -24.74 10.51 36.38
N GLN A 246 -24.54 11.82 36.20
CA GLN A 246 -24.82 12.46 34.92
C GLN A 246 -23.82 12.03 33.86
N ASN A 247 -24.32 11.74 32.66
CA ASN A 247 -23.45 11.51 31.51
C ASN A 247 -23.00 12.86 30.96
N VAL A 248 -21.76 13.25 31.28
CA VAL A 248 -21.17 14.50 30.85
C VAL A 248 -20.21 14.24 29.69
N GLU A 249 -20.40 14.92 28.58
CA GLU A 249 -19.55 14.81 27.40
C GLU A 249 -19.07 16.18 26.94
N ILE A 250 -17.87 16.23 26.38
CA ILE A 250 -17.38 17.37 25.61
C ILE A 250 -17.33 16.98 24.14
N VAL A 251 -17.95 17.80 23.31
CA VAL A 251 -18.05 17.60 21.87
C VAL A 251 -17.33 18.75 21.17
N GLY A 252 -16.35 18.42 20.33
CA GLY A 252 -15.58 19.37 19.53
C GLY A 252 -16.23 19.63 18.18
N TYR A 253 -16.19 20.88 17.72
CA TYR A 253 -16.72 21.30 16.42
C TYR A 253 -15.70 22.11 15.60
N ASP A 254 -15.70 21.90 14.28
CA ASP A 254 -14.97 22.74 13.34
C ASP A 254 -15.67 24.10 13.12
N ILE A 255 -15.07 24.96 12.28
CA ILE A 255 -15.60 26.29 11.96
C ILE A 255 -16.98 26.24 11.27
N ASN A 256 -17.32 25.11 10.65
CA ASN A 256 -18.58 24.88 9.95
C ASN A 256 -19.65 24.24 10.85
N ASN A 257 -19.41 24.14 12.17
CA ASN A 257 -20.27 23.44 13.13
C ASN A 257 -20.42 21.93 12.88
N LYS A 258 -19.48 21.30 12.18
CA LYS A 258 -19.44 19.85 12.08
C LYS A 258 -18.75 19.26 13.32
N GLU A 259 -19.38 18.26 13.95
CA GLU A 259 -18.76 17.51 15.04
C GLU A 259 -17.47 16.84 14.55
N THR A 260 -16.36 17.09 15.25
CA THR A 260 -15.03 16.55 14.92
C THR A 260 -14.62 15.41 15.84
N THR A 261 -14.98 15.51 17.12
CA THR A 261 -14.46 14.67 18.20
C THR A 261 -15.40 14.72 19.40
N ARG A 262 -15.42 13.68 20.23
CA ARG A 262 -16.25 13.60 21.44
C ARG A 262 -15.51 12.82 22.54
N VAL A 263 -15.67 13.24 23.79
CA VAL A 263 -15.12 12.53 24.95
C VAL A 263 -16.06 12.63 26.15
N VAL A 264 -16.16 11.55 26.91
CA VAL A 264 -16.86 11.52 28.19
C VAL A 264 -15.96 12.12 29.27
N VAL A 265 -16.54 13.02 30.07
CA VAL A 265 -15.89 13.60 31.26
C VAL A 265 -16.11 12.67 32.44
N GLN A 266 -15.03 12.25 33.08
CA GLN A 266 -15.14 11.50 34.34
C GLN A 266 -15.53 12.47 35.47
N VAL A 267 -16.69 12.26 36.10
CA VAL A 267 -17.18 13.06 37.22
C VAL A 267 -16.99 12.29 38.52
N LYS A 268 -16.39 12.94 39.52
CA LYS A 268 -16.20 12.36 40.87
C LYS A 268 -16.64 13.29 41.98
#